data_AF-A0A151UF85-F1
#
_entry.id   AF-A0A151UF85-F1
#
_cell.length_a   1.000
_cell.length_b   1.000
_cell.length_c   1.000
_cell.angle_alpha   90.00
_cell.angle_beta   90.00
_cell.angle_gamma   90.00
#
_symmetry.space_group_name_H-M   'P 1'
#
loop_
_entity.id
_entity.type
_entity.pdbx_description
1 polymer ?
#
loop_
_entity_poly.entity_id
_entity_poly.type
_entity_poly.pdbx_seq_one_letter_code
_entity_poly.pdbx_strand_id
1 'polypeptide(L)' 'ILVLKNLRACNNCHAAIKVISKIVNREITVRDSSRFHHFRDGSCSCKDYW' A
#
# COMPACT_ATOMS: atom_id res chain seq x y z
N ILE A 1 7.14 -7.52 -1.93
CA ILE A 1 6.43 -7.89 -3.20
C ILE A 1 6.04 -6.59 -3.90
N LEU A 2 6.16 -6.51 -5.23
CA LEU A 2 5.75 -5.33 -6.01
C LEU A 2 4.40 -5.58 -6.69
N VAL A 3 3.45 -4.67 -6.50
CA VAL A 3 2.14 -4.66 -7.15
C VAL A 3 2.00 -3.38 -7.97
N LEU A 4 1.57 -3.50 -9.23
CA LEU A 4 1.36 -2.37 -10.12
C LEU A 4 -0.13 -2.18 -10.37
N LYS A 5 -0.62 -0.95 -10.29
CA LYS A 5 -2.00 -0.61 -10.64
C LYS A 5 -2.05 0.72 -11.42
N ASN A 6 -2.96 0.80 -12.39
CA ASN A 6 -3.11 1.98 -13.25
C ASN A 6 -4.03 3.07 -12.64
N LEU A 7 -4.83 2.73 -11.63
CA LEU A 7 -5.68 3.69 -10.89
C LEU A 7 -4.91 4.26 -9.69
N ARG A 8 -5.31 5.41 -9.14
CA ARG A 8 -4.77 5.92 -7.87
C ARG A 8 -5.23 5.06 -6.70
N ALA A 9 -4.41 4.89 -5.65
CA ALA A 9 -4.85 4.29 -4.41
C ALA A 9 -6.06 5.05 -3.84
N CYS A 10 -7.03 4.33 -3.29
CA CYS A 10 -8.13 4.91 -2.52
C CYS A 10 -8.02 4.45 -1.07
N ASN A 11 -8.76 5.08 -0.17
CA ASN A 11 -8.70 4.79 1.28
C ASN A 11 -8.92 3.31 1.58
N ASN A 12 -9.88 2.67 0.92
CA ASN A 12 -10.18 1.25 1.13
C ASN A 12 -9.04 0.34 0.64
N CYS A 13 -8.44 0.64 -0.51
CA CYS A 13 -7.27 -0.11 -0.98
C CYS A 13 -6.11 0.03 0.01
N HIS A 14 -5.85 1.24 0.50
CA HIS A 14 -4.80 1.50 1.50
C HIS A 14 -5.04 0.72 2.79
N ALA A 15 -6.25 0.78 3.34
CA ALA A 15 -6.61 0.06 4.56
C ALA A 15 -6.46 -1.45 4.38
N ALA A 16 -6.92 -2.00 3.25
CA ALA A 16 -6.78 -3.42 2.95
C ALA A 16 -5.30 -3.83 2.89
N ILE A 17 -4.46 -3.10 2.15
CA ILE A 17 -3.04 -3.46 1.99
C ILE A 17 -2.28 -3.31 3.31
N LYS A 18 -2.61 -2.33 4.15
CA LYS A 18 -2.08 -2.23 5.52
C LYS A 18 -2.39 -3.48 6.32
N VAL A 19 -3.65 -3.90 6.38
CA VAL A 19 -4.05 -5.11 7.11
C VAL A 19 -3.31 -6.33 6.57
N ILE A 20 -3.23 -6.46 5.24
CA ILE A 20 -2.49 -7.55 4.60
C ILE A 20 -1.01 -7.52 5.01
N SER A 21 -0.32 -6.37 4.91
CA SER A 21 1.12 -6.28 5.24
C SER A 21 1.41 -6.69 6.69
N LYS A 22 0.50 -6.36 7.62
CA LYS A 22 0.59 -6.77 9.02
C LYS A 22 0.36 -8.28 9.21
N ILE A 23 -0.64 -8.86 8.55
CA ILE A 23 -0.96 -10.30 8.67
C ILE A 23 0.14 -11.16 8.05
N VAL A 24 0.62 -10.78 6.85
CA VAL A 24 1.64 -11.58 6.15
C VAL A 24 3.06 -11.28 6.64
N ASN A 25 3.24 -10.27 7.50
CA ASN A 25 4.52 -9.80 8.03
C ASN A 25 5.58 -9.62 6.92
N ARG A 26 5.18 -8.92 5.84
CA ARG A 26 6.02 -8.68 4.66
C ARG A 26 5.82 -7.27 4.15
N GLU A 27 6.89 -6.73 3.57
CA GLU A 27 6.81 -5.47 2.85
C GLU A 27 6.11 -5.65 1.49
N ILE A 28 5.11 -4.79 1.25
CA ILE A 28 4.35 -4.72 0.00
C ILE A 28 4.58 -3.33 -0.58
N THR A 29 5.20 -3.26 -1.74
CA THR A 29 5.34 -2.01 -2.50
C THR A 29 4.25 -1.98 -3.55
N VAL A 30 3.46 -0.91 -3.57
CA VAL A 30 2.42 -0.69 -4.58
C VAL A 30 2.75 0.56 -5.36
N ARG A 31 2.92 0.42 -6.68
CA ARG A 31 2.95 1.55 -7.60
C ARG A 31 1.54 1.80 -8.09
N ASP A 32 1.04 3.01 -7.85
CA ASP A 32 -0.18 3.49 -8.47
C ASP A 32 0.14 4.51 -9.58
N SER A 33 -0.87 5.18 -10.13
CA SER A 33 -0.68 6.17 -11.19
C SER A 33 0.07 7.43 -10.76
N SER A 34 0.20 7.69 -9.46
CA SER A 34 0.75 8.93 -8.90
C SER A 34 2.09 8.72 -8.20
N ARG A 35 2.27 7.61 -7.48
CA ARG A 35 3.43 7.38 -6.60
C ARG A 35 3.63 5.91 -6.24
N PHE A 36 4.70 5.66 -5.50
CA PHE A 36 4.92 4.40 -4.80
C PHE A 36 4.45 4.49 -3.35
N HIS A 37 3.83 3.42 -2.90
CA HIS A 37 3.34 3.21 -1.54
C HIS A 37 4.09 2.02 -0.95
N HIS A 38 4.80 2.22 0.15
CA HIS A 38 5.50 1.13 0.84
C HIS A 38 4.71 0.75 2.08
N PHE A 39 4.14 -0.45 2.08
CA PHE A 39 3.36 -0.97 3.18
C PHE A 39 4.17 -1.94 4.01
N ARG A 40 4.27 -1.67 5.30
CA ARG A 40 4.99 -2.49 6.28
C ARG A 40 4.35 -2.36 7.65
N ASP A 41 4.18 -3.49 8.33
CA ASP A 41 3.66 -3.55 9.71
C ASP A 41 2.31 -2.83 9.91
N GLY A 42 1.44 -2.83 8.89
CA GLY A 42 0.16 -2.13 8.97
C GLY A 42 0.20 -0.63 8.71
N SER A 43 1.34 -0.09 8.29
CA SER A 43 1.54 1.32 7.97
C SER A 43 1.89 1.51 6.49
N CYS A 44 1.75 2.73 5.98
CA CYS A 44 2.16 3.10 4.63
C CYS A 44 3.07 4.34 4.65
N SER A 45 4.10 4.35 3.81
CA SER A 45 5.09 5.44 3.73
C SER A 45 4.51 6.80 3.28
N CYS A 46 3.35 6.80 2.64
CA CYS A 46 2.69 8.02 2.15
C CYS A 46 1.93 8.80 3.25
N LYS A 47 1.97 8.35 4.51
CA LYS A 47 1.27 9.00 5.65
C LYS A 47 -0.24 9.18 5.39
N ASP A 48 -0.86 8.16 4.79
CA ASP A 48 -2.28 8.18 4.42
C ASP A 48 -2.66 9.25 3.39
N TYR A 49 -1.69 9.83 2.67
CA TYR A 49 -1.97 10.46 1.39
C TYR A 49 -2.08 9.38 0.31
N TRP A 50 -3.29 8.86 0.13
CA TRP A 50 -3.67 7.97 -0.98
C TRP A 50 -3.17 8.46 -2.34
#